data_AF-A0A9E5EDB0-F1
#
_entry.id   AF-A0A9E5EDB0-F1
#
_cell.length_a   1.000
_cell.length_b   1.000
_cell.length_c   1.000
_cell.angle_alpha   90.00
_cell.angle_beta   90.00
_cell.angle_gamma   90.00
#
_symmetry.space_group_name_H-M   'P 1'
#
loop_
_entity.id
_entity.type
_entity.pdbx_description
1 polymer ?
#
loop_
_entity_poly.entity_id
_entity_poly.type
_entity_poly.pdbx_seq_one_letter_code
_entity_poly.pdbx_strand_id
1 'polypeptide(L)'
;MKCPNIKPVNRKALELAGVTDKTPNPKGGGIYVKDANGKLTGKLVEPPSYLPFMAKMPNPSEAELIGAMLGTMRKMASVGVTTASEMSVGGNFGVDQEIAIYKGIFAKNLSPIRVRGYLFSESMPPGYKTIKPNEGDDRLRFIGIKYISDGSTQGLTAALREPYTYPKGSSWSGALNFKDDEIYNSMKSYFDQGWQISTHSNGDKAIDQTLKSYTKLLANNPKPQDRSRLNQISS
;
A
#
# COMPACT_ATOMS: atom_id res chain seq x y z
N MET A 1 0.47 11.92 -19.04
CA MET A 1 0.38 11.64 -17.58
C MET A 1 0.54 10.14 -17.40
N LYS A 2 1.60 9.64 -16.72
CA LYS A 2 1.79 8.20 -16.48
C LYS A 2 0.85 7.76 -15.35
N CYS A 3 -0.02 6.77 -15.58
CA CYS A 3 -0.85 6.20 -14.52
C CYS A 3 0.04 5.35 -13.59
N PRO A 4 0.07 5.61 -12.26
CA PRO A 4 0.93 4.87 -11.34
C PRO A 4 0.55 3.38 -11.28
N ASN A 5 -0.73 3.06 -11.44
CA ASN A 5 -1.32 1.72 -11.30
C ASN A 5 -1.55 0.99 -12.64
N ILE A 6 -0.88 1.42 -13.71
CA ILE A 6 -0.86 0.70 -14.98
C ILE A 6 0.58 0.64 -15.50
N LYS A 7 1.09 -0.56 -15.79
CA LYS A 7 2.44 -0.77 -16.34
C LYS A 7 2.38 -1.55 -17.67
N PRO A 8 3.09 -1.11 -18.71
CA PRO A 8 3.35 -1.94 -19.87
C PRO A 8 4.55 -2.86 -19.64
N VAL A 9 4.49 -4.09 -20.14
CA VAL A 9 5.60 -5.04 -20.23
C VAL A 9 5.70 -5.63 -21.62
N ASN A 10 6.92 -6.00 -22.03
CA ASN A 10 7.15 -6.69 -23.30
C ASN A 10 7.06 -8.21 -23.12
N ARG A 11 7.08 -8.93 -24.25
CA ARG A 11 7.02 -10.39 -24.28
C ARG A 11 8.15 -11.06 -23.48
N LYS A 12 9.37 -10.49 -23.54
CA LYS A 12 10.51 -11.05 -22.80
C LYS A 12 10.33 -10.99 -21.29
N ALA A 13 9.75 -9.90 -20.78
CA ALA A 13 9.44 -9.74 -19.37
C ALA A 13 8.35 -10.74 -18.93
N LEU A 14 7.34 -10.98 -19.77
CA LEU A 14 6.32 -12.03 -19.51
C LEU A 14 6.94 -13.42 -19.39
N GLU A 15 7.84 -13.77 -20.31
CA GLU A 15 8.59 -15.03 -20.29
C GLU A 15 9.43 -15.19 -19.01
N LEU A 16 10.21 -14.17 -18.66
CA LEU A 16 11.06 -14.19 -17.46
C LEU A 16 10.24 -14.29 -16.16
N ALA A 17 9.09 -13.62 -16.11
CA ALA A 17 8.18 -13.65 -14.97
C ALA A 17 7.34 -14.95 -14.91
N GLY A 18 7.36 -15.79 -15.95
CA GLY A 18 6.53 -17.01 -16.03
C GLY A 18 5.04 -16.72 -16.15
N VAL A 19 4.66 -15.53 -16.63
CA VAL A 19 3.26 -15.11 -16.80
C VAL A 19 2.80 -15.46 -18.21
N THR A 20 1.73 -16.26 -18.32
CA THR A 20 1.19 -16.78 -19.57
C THR A 20 -0.29 -16.45 -19.73
N ASP A 21 -0.85 -16.67 -20.92
CA ASP A 21 -2.29 -16.51 -21.19
C ASP A 21 -3.18 -17.33 -20.23
N LYS A 22 -2.64 -18.38 -19.61
CA LYS A 22 -3.33 -19.25 -18.63
C LYS A 22 -3.16 -18.80 -17.19
N THR A 23 -2.23 -17.88 -16.91
CA THR A 23 -1.98 -17.39 -15.56
C THR A 23 -3.22 -16.63 -15.06
N PRO A 24 -3.76 -16.99 -13.88
CA PRO A 24 -4.86 -16.25 -13.27
C PRO A 24 -4.38 -14.90 -12.75
N ASN A 25 -5.31 -13.98 -12.57
CA ASN A 25 -5.03 -12.70 -11.91
C ASN A 25 -4.58 -12.92 -10.46
N PRO A 26 -3.57 -12.19 -9.96
CA PRO A 26 -3.14 -12.29 -8.57
C PRO A 26 -4.23 -11.79 -7.61
N LYS A 27 -4.17 -12.25 -6.36
CA LYS A 27 -4.99 -11.71 -5.27
C LYS A 27 -4.67 -10.24 -5.02
N GLY A 28 -5.59 -9.51 -4.38
CA GLY A 28 -5.42 -8.07 -4.08
C GLY A 28 -5.66 -7.14 -5.27
N GLY A 29 -6.46 -7.58 -6.25
CA GLY A 29 -6.94 -6.72 -7.34
C GLY A 29 -5.98 -6.54 -8.53
N GLY A 30 -4.84 -7.23 -8.56
CA GLY A 30 -3.95 -7.18 -9.72
C GLY A 30 -4.53 -7.86 -10.96
N ILE A 31 -4.36 -7.27 -12.14
CA ILE A 31 -4.93 -7.77 -13.40
C ILE A 31 -3.84 -7.89 -14.47
N TYR A 32 -3.78 -9.07 -15.10
CA TYR A 32 -3.12 -9.28 -16.37
C TYR A 32 -4.12 -9.06 -17.50
N VAL A 33 -4.02 -7.93 -18.20
CA VAL A 33 -5.02 -7.58 -19.22
C VAL A 33 -4.86 -8.49 -20.44
N LYS A 34 -5.94 -9.17 -20.78
CA LYS A 34 -6.05 -10.05 -21.94
C LYS A 34 -6.95 -9.39 -23.00
N ASP A 35 -6.67 -9.68 -24.27
CA ASP A 35 -7.52 -9.27 -25.39
C ASP A 35 -8.77 -10.19 -25.51
N ALA A 36 -9.59 -9.94 -26.54
CA ALA A 36 -10.79 -10.72 -26.80
C ALA A 36 -10.52 -12.22 -27.11
N ASN A 37 -9.29 -12.56 -27.52
CA ASN A 37 -8.87 -13.94 -27.78
C ASN A 37 -8.21 -14.59 -26.54
N GLY A 38 -8.22 -13.90 -25.40
CA GLY A 38 -7.58 -14.37 -24.17
C GLY A 38 -6.06 -14.23 -24.17
N LYS A 39 -5.47 -13.49 -25.10
CA LYS A 39 -4.01 -13.28 -25.17
C LYS A 39 -3.57 -12.11 -24.31
N LEU A 40 -2.46 -12.28 -23.60
CA LEU A 40 -1.87 -11.21 -22.81
C LEU A 40 -1.48 -10.01 -23.70
N THR A 41 -1.98 -8.84 -23.33
CA THR A 41 -1.70 -7.58 -24.03
C THR A 41 -0.37 -6.93 -23.61
N GLY A 42 0.24 -7.41 -22.52
CA GLY A 42 1.37 -6.76 -21.86
C GLY A 42 0.97 -5.57 -20.98
N LYS A 43 -0.33 -5.25 -20.83
CA LYS A 43 -0.81 -4.27 -19.86
C LYS A 43 -1.08 -4.95 -18.51
N LEU A 44 -0.46 -4.41 -17.47
CA LEU A 44 -0.61 -4.82 -16.07
C LEU A 44 -1.38 -3.74 -15.30
N VAL A 45 -2.31 -4.12 -14.44
CA VAL A 45 -3.11 -3.18 -13.61
C VAL A 45 -2.99 -3.58 -12.13
N GLU A 46 -2.83 -2.57 -11.28
CA GLU A 46 -2.54 -2.67 -9.84
C GLU A 46 -1.21 -3.36 -9.44
N PRO A 47 -0.60 -2.95 -8.31
CA PRO A 47 0.70 -3.44 -7.86
C PRO A 47 0.90 -4.97 -7.81
N PRO A 48 -0.08 -5.79 -7.38
CA PRO A 48 0.12 -7.24 -7.30
C PRO A 48 0.46 -7.89 -8.65
N SER A 49 0.05 -7.28 -9.76
CA SER A 49 0.39 -7.76 -11.11
C SER A 49 1.84 -7.46 -11.50
N TYR A 50 2.55 -6.56 -10.82
CA TYR A 50 3.94 -6.21 -11.15
C TYR A 50 4.94 -7.07 -10.39
N LEU A 51 4.56 -7.63 -9.24
CA LEU A 51 5.46 -8.32 -8.32
C LEU A 51 6.26 -9.45 -8.99
N PRO A 52 5.68 -10.32 -9.85
CA PRO A 52 6.44 -11.37 -10.51
C PRO A 52 7.52 -10.84 -11.46
N PHE A 53 7.32 -9.64 -12.02
CA PHE A 53 8.29 -8.97 -12.89
C PHE A 53 9.37 -8.28 -12.06
N MET A 54 8.98 -7.63 -10.96
CA MET A 54 9.92 -7.01 -10.03
C MET A 54 10.88 -8.03 -9.43
N ALA A 55 10.40 -9.24 -9.11
CA ALA A 55 11.23 -10.34 -8.63
C ALA A 55 12.29 -10.84 -9.63
N LYS A 56 12.22 -10.41 -10.90
CA LYS A 56 13.22 -10.72 -11.94
C LYS A 56 14.17 -9.56 -12.20
N MET A 57 13.91 -8.39 -11.63
CA MET A 57 14.83 -7.26 -11.69
C MET A 57 15.94 -7.45 -10.65
N PRO A 58 17.18 -7.01 -10.95
CA PRO A 58 18.23 -6.98 -9.94
C PRO A 58 17.78 -6.10 -8.77
N ASN A 59 17.97 -6.58 -7.55
CA ASN A 59 17.73 -5.77 -6.37
C ASN A 59 18.76 -4.63 -6.33
N PRO A 60 18.33 -3.39 -6.06
CA PRO A 60 19.28 -2.32 -5.80
C PRO A 60 20.12 -2.69 -4.57
N SER A 61 21.38 -2.28 -4.59
CA SER A 61 22.24 -2.34 -3.40
C SER A 61 21.67 -1.44 -2.28
N GLU A 62 22.04 -1.74 -1.04
CA GLU A 62 21.64 -0.91 0.11
C GLU A 62 22.08 0.56 -0.06
N ALA A 63 23.26 0.78 -0.64
CA ALA A 63 23.77 2.13 -0.91
C ALA A 63 22.88 2.90 -1.91
N GLU A 64 22.40 2.23 -2.96
CA GLU A 64 21.47 2.83 -3.93
C GLU A 64 20.11 3.14 -3.29
N LEU A 65 19.60 2.26 -2.44
CA LEU A 65 18.36 2.49 -1.69
C LEU A 65 18.48 3.69 -0.76
N ILE A 66 19.52 3.74 0.07
CA ILE A 66 19.78 4.87 0.96
C ILE A 66 19.93 6.16 0.14
N GLY A 67 20.67 6.11 -0.98
CA GLY A 67 20.85 7.25 -1.88
C GLY A 67 19.52 7.79 -2.42
N ALA A 68 18.63 6.90 -2.88
CA ALA A 68 17.32 7.24 -3.41
C ALA A 68 16.38 7.80 -2.34
N MET A 69 16.35 7.20 -1.16
CA MET A 69 15.56 7.68 -0.01
C MET A 69 16.01 9.08 0.41
N LEU A 70 17.31 9.28 0.60
CA LEU A 70 17.86 10.59 0.95
C LEU A 70 17.64 11.64 -0.16
N GLY A 71 17.74 11.24 -1.43
CA GLY A 71 17.41 12.10 -2.56
C GLY A 71 15.96 12.59 -2.50
N THR A 72 15.04 11.69 -2.20
CA THR A 72 13.61 12.02 -2.04
C THR A 72 13.39 12.95 -0.84
N MET A 73 13.99 12.65 0.31
CA MET A 73 13.89 13.50 1.50
C MET A 73 14.46 14.90 1.28
N ARG A 74 15.60 15.02 0.57
CA ARG A 74 16.18 16.31 0.18
C ARG A 74 15.27 17.10 -0.76
N LYS A 75 14.64 16.42 -1.73
CA LYS A 75 13.68 17.06 -2.64
C LYS A 75 12.43 17.55 -1.91
N MET A 76 11.97 16.82 -0.90
CA MET A 76 10.90 17.28 -0.01
C MET A 76 11.34 18.52 0.78
N ALA A 77 12.52 18.47 1.40
CA ALA A 77 13.06 19.60 2.15
C ALA A 77 13.27 20.86 1.28
N SER A 78 13.71 20.70 0.03
CA SER A 78 13.95 21.82 -0.89
C SER A 78 12.69 22.61 -1.25
N VAL A 79 11.49 22.05 -0.98
CA VAL A 79 10.21 22.74 -1.17
C VAL A 79 9.51 23.04 0.17
N GLY A 80 10.25 23.02 1.28
CA GLY A 80 9.75 23.41 2.61
C GLY A 80 9.01 22.32 3.38
N VAL A 81 8.95 21.08 2.88
CA VAL A 81 8.38 19.96 3.64
C VAL A 81 9.32 19.59 4.78
N THR A 82 8.87 19.70 6.02
CA THR A 82 9.66 19.41 7.23
C THR A 82 9.35 18.06 7.86
N THR A 83 8.19 17.48 7.53
CA THR A 83 7.73 16.17 8.02
C THR A 83 6.98 15.45 6.91
N ALA A 84 7.28 14.17 6.71
CA ALA A 84 6.56 13.29 5.79
C ALA A 84 6.09 12.03 6.52
N SER A 85 5.05 11.39 5.99
CA SER A 85 4.65 10.07 6.44
C SER A 85 4.95 9.04 5.35
N GLU A 86 5.75 8.02 5.69
CA GLU A 86 5.96 6.87 4.81
C GLU A 86 4.81 5.91 5.03
N MET A 87 4.02 5.65 4.00
CA MET A 87 2.76 4.90 4.11
C MET A 87 2.92 3.41 3.87
N SER A 88 4.12 2.93 3.53
CA SER A 88 4.32 1.56 3.06
C SER A 88 5.63 0.95 3.55
N VAL A 89 6.06 1.27 4.78
CA VAL A 89 7.27 0.66 5.34
C VAL A 89 7.13 -0.87 5.33
N GLY A 90 8.06 -1.53 4.65
CA GLY A 90 8.10 -2.97 4.45
C GLY A 90 7.44 -3.47 3.17
N GLY A 91 6.85 -2.59 2.36
CA GLY A 91 6.15 -2.94 1.13
C GLY A 91 7.05 -3.37 -0.03
N ASN A 92 8.35 -3.01 -0.02
CA ASN A 92 9.26 -3.26 -1.14
C ASN A 92 10.30 -4.34 -0.82
N PHE A 93 10.97 -4.23 0.33
CA PHE A 93 12.11 -5.08 0.70
C PHE A 93 11.90 -5.86 2.00
N GLY A 94 10.68 -5.82 2.54
CA GLY A 94 10.34 -6.45 3.81
C GLY A 94 10.51 -5.49 4.99
N VAL A 95 9.62 -5.67 5.97
CA VAL A 95 9.42 -4.71 7.06
C VAL A 95 10.67 -4.48 7.91
N ASP A 96 11.37 -5.54 8.31
CA ASP A 96 12.55 -5.42 9.18
C ASP A 96 13.73 -4.74 8.47
N GLN A 97 13.95 -5.06 7.19
CA GLN A 97 15.01 -4.45 6.40
C GLN A 97 14.75 -2.95 6.22
N GLU A 98 13.55 -2.56 5.83
CA GLU A 98 13.23 -1.14 5.64
C GLU A 98 13.27 -0.35 6.94
N ILE A 99 12.80 -0.92 8.06
CA ILE A 99 12.95 -0.32 9.39
C ILE A 99 14.43 -0.10 9.73
N ALA A 100 15.29 -1.09 9.48
CA ALA A 100 16.73 -0.98 9.74
C ALA A 100 17.37 0.14 8.90
N ILE A 101 17.01 0.26 7.62
CA ILE A 101 17.49 1.33 6.74
C ILE A 101 17.06 2.70 7.27
N TYR A 102 15.78 2.88 7.62
CA TYR A 102 15.29 4.12 8.22
C TYR A 102 16.03 4.45 9.52
N LYS A 103 16.15 3.49 10.45
CA LYS A 103 16.91 3.68 11.69
C LYS A 103 18.36 4.08 11.42
N GLY A 104 19.02 3.47 10.44
CA GLY A 104 20.40 3.78 10.04
C GLY A 104 20.57 5.19 9.47
N ILE A 105 19.65 5.64 8.60
CA ILE A 105 19.63 7.01 8.06
C ILE A 105 19.52 8.05 9.18
N PHE A 106 18.61 7.81 10.13
CA PHE A 106 18.32 8.76 11.20
C PHE A 106 19.36 8.74 12.32
N ALA A 107 19.94 7.58 12.65
CA ALA A 107 21.06 7.48 13.60
C ALA A 107 22.30 8.25 13.13
N LYS A 108 22.51 8.33 11.81
CA LYS A 108 23.58 9.13 11.19
C LYS A 108 23.19 10.60 10.93
N ASN A 109 22.00 11.01 11.38
CA ASN A 109 21.42 12.35 11.16
C ASN A 109 21.43 12.81 9.69
N LEU A 110 21.21 11.89 8.74
CA LEU A 110 21.31 12.18 7.31
C LEU A 110 20.00 12.74 6.71
N SER A 111 18.86 12.46 7.34
CA SER A 111 17.56 12.92 6.84
C SER A 111 17.39 14.43 7.09
N PRO A 112 17.06 15.27 6.09
CA PRO A 112 16.72 16.67 6.33
C PRO A 112 15.32 16.88 6.93
N ILE A 113 14.46 15.85 6.93
CA ILE A 113 13.06 15.93 7.37
C ILE A 113 12.76 14.93 8.50
N ARG A 114 11.63 15.11 9.17
CA ARG A 114 11.06 14.09 10.06
C ARG A 114 10.27 13.06 9.26
N VAL A 115 10.26 11.81 9.72
CA VAL A 115 9.47 10.74 9.13
C VAL A 115 8.55 10.10 10.17
N ARG A 116 7.30 9.87 9.76
CA ARG A 116 6.32 9.06 10.47
C ARG A 116 6.00 7.81 9.66
N GLY A 117 6.52 6.67 10.09
CA GLY A 117 6.36 5.40 9.39
C GLY A 117 5.03 4.72 9.69
N TYR A 118 4.34 4.29 8.64
CA TYR A 118 3.24 3.34 8.70
C TYR A 118 3.71 2.02 8.09
N LEU A 119 3.62 0.94 8.87
CA LEU A 119 3.98 -0.40 8.40
C LEU A 119 2.90 -0.92 7.45
N PHE A 120 3.31 -1.53 6.34
CA PHE A 120 2.38 -2.02 5.34
C PHE A 120 1.76 -3.36 5.77
N SER A 121 0.45 -3.41 5.98
CA SER A 121 -0.22 -4.53 6.66
C SER A 121 -0.04 -5.86 5.94
N GLU A 122 -0.02 -5.83 4.61
CA GLU A 122 0.07 -6.99 3.72
C GLU A 122 1.48 -7.58 3.69
N SER A 123 2.50 -6.84 4.13
CA SER A 123 3.88 -7.31 4.29
C SER A 123 4.22 -7.79 5.69
N MET A 124 3.29 -7.68 6.65
CA MET A 124 3.54 -8.01 8.04
C MET A 124 3.34 -9.51 8.28
N PRO A 125 4.32 -10.23 8.84
CA PRO A 125 4.11 -11.61 9.22
C PRO A 125 3.08 -11.70 10.36
N PRO A 126 2.31 -12.81 10.45
CA PRO A 126 1.38 -13.01 11.55
C PRO A 126 2.06 -12.85 12.91
N GLY A 127 1.51 -12.01 13.78
CA GLY A 127 2.04 -11.78 15.12
C GLY A 127 3.32 -10.94 15.18
N TYR A 128 3.63 -10.16 14.13
CA TYR A 128 4.78 -9.25 14.12
C TYR A 128 4.79 -8.29 15.32
N LYS A 129 5.89 -8.29 16.07
CA LYS A 129 6.07 -7.51 17.31
C LYS A 129 7.45 -6.85 17.41
N THR A 130 8.26 -6.89 16.35
CA THR A 130 9.65 -6.39 16.36
C THR A 130 9.73 -4.90 16.67
N ILE A 131 8.78 -4.11 16.15
CA ILE A 131 8.59 -2.70 16.50
C ILE A 131 7.33 -2.52 17.33
N LYS A 132 7.41 -1.66 18.34
CA LYS A 132 6.24 -1.23 19.12
C LYS A 132 5.60 0.03 18.54
N PRO A 133 4.28 0.23 18.71
CA PRO A 133 3.64 1.47 18.30
C PRO A 133 4.29 2.68 18.99
N ASN A 134 4.52 3.74 18.20
CA ASN A 134 5.23 4.96 18.58
C ASN A 134 6.72 4.79 18.91
N GLU A 135 7.34 3.65 18.58
CA GLU A 135 8.79 3.50 18.74
C GLU A 135 9.55 4.49 17.84
N GLY A 136 10.56 5.14 18.41
CA GLY A 136 11.37 6.18 17.79
C GLY A 136 11.36 7.48 18.61
N ASP A 137 11.78 8.58 17.99
CA ASP A 137 11.95 9.90 18.60
C ASP A 137 11.18 10.99 17.83
N ASP A 138 11.56 12.26 17.98
CA ASP A 138 10.93 13.36 17.20
C ASP A 138 11.26 13.27 15.70
N ARG A 139 12.41 12.71 15.34
CA ARG A 139 12.93 12.71 13.97
C ARG A 139 12.37 11.53 13.18
N LEU A 140 12.38 10.33 13.74
CA LEU A 140 11.80 9.12 13.14
C LEU A 140 10.90 8.44 14.16
N ARG A 141 9.65 8.13 13.76
CA ARG A 141 8.73 7.36 14.61
C ARG A 141 7.83 6.46 13.78
N PHE A 142 7.68 5.20 14.19
CA PHE A 142 6.73 4.27 13.59
C PHE A 142 5.39 4.36 14.33
N ILE A 143 4.35 4.88 13.67
CA ILE A 143 3.12 5.33 14.36
C ILE A 143 1.87 4.56 13.96
N GLY A 144 1.87 3.88 12.81
CA GLY A 144 0.66 3.23 12.34
C GLY A 144 0.86 2.03 11.43
N ILE A 145 -0.26 1.43 11.06
CA ILE A 145 -0.39 0.36 10.10
C ILE A 145 -1.20 0.89 8.92
N LYS A 146 -0.73 0.63 7.69
CA LYS A 146 -1.42 0.99 6.46
C LYS A 146 -2.08 -0.24 5.84
N TYR A 147 -3.36 -0.10 5.51
CA TYR A 147 -4.16 -1.04 4.73
C TYR A 147 -4.51 -0.46 3.36
N ILE A 148 -4.73 -1.33 2.37
CA ILE A 148 -5.33 -0.97 1.07
C ILE A 148 -6.63 -1.77 0.90
N SER A 149 -7.78 -1.14 1.15
CA SER A 149 -9.07 -1.84 1.14
C SER A 149 -9.61 -2.13 -0.26
N ASP A 150 -9.19 -1.36 -1.28
CA ASP A 150 -9.51 -1.56 -2.68
C ASP A 150 -8.42 -1.05 -3.63
N GLY A 151 -8.65 -1.23 -4.93
CA GLY A 151 -7.76 -0.73 -5.99
C GLY A 151 -8.06 0.73 -6.38
N SER A 152 -7.75 1.09 -7.61
CA SER A 152 -7.87 2.46 -8.10
C SER A 152 -9.01 2.67 -9.10
N THR A 153 -9.58 3.88 -9.10
CA THR A 153 -10.62 4.25 -10.08
C THR A 153 -10.05 4.31 -11.49
N GLN A 154 -8.77 4.70 -11.66
CA GLN A 154 -8.10 4.72 -12.96
C GLN A 154 -7.82 3.32 -13.50
N GLY A 155 -7.62 2.34 -12.61
CA GLY A 155 -7.51 0.92 -12.95
C GLY A 155 -8.85 0.23 -13.14
N LEU A 156 -9.97 0.91 -12.86
CA LEU A 156 -11.31 0.33 -12.73
C LEU A 156 -11.36 -0.79 -11.69
N THR A 157 -10.58 -0.71 -10.61
CA THR A 157 -10.49 -1.76 -9.58
C THR A 157 -10.96 -1.29 -8.20
N ALA A 158 -11.12 0.02 -7.98
CA ALA A 158 -11.76 0.57 -6.79
C ALA A 158 -13.18 0.01 -6.63
N ALA A 159 -13.57 -0.35 -5.40
CA ALA A 159 -14.80 -1.09 -5.13
C ALA A 159 -15.99 -0.13 -5.00
N LEU A 160 -16.87 -0.16 -6.00
CA LEU A 160 -18.06 0.66 -6.09
C LEU A 160 -19.33 -0.11 -5.67
N ARG A 161 -20.37 0.61 -5.25
CA ARG A 161 -21.72 0.05 -5.07
C ARG A 161 -22.38 -0.24 -6.42
N GLU A 162 -22.26 0.71 -7.35
CA GLU A 162 -22.78 0.60 -8.70
C GLU A 162 -21.67 0.25 -9.70
N PRO A 163 -21.99 -0.41 -10.84
CA PRO A 163 -21.01 -0.67 -11.87
C PRO A 163 -20.36 0.60 -12.43
N TYR A 164 -19.10 0.47 -12.87
CA TYR A 164 -18.41 1.53 -13.59
C TYR A 164 -19.20 1.92 -14.86
N THR A 165 -19.29 3.22 -15.13
CA THR A 165 -19.91 3.73 -16.37
C THR A 165 -19.01 3.55 -17.59
N TYR A 166 -17.71 3.32 -17.37
CA TYR A 166 -16.73 3.02 -18.39
C TYR A 166 -16.07 1.65 -18.13
N PRO A 167 -15.94 0.79 -19.17
CA PRO A 167 -16.51 0.94 -20.51
C PRO A 167 -18.04 0.91 -20.47
N LYS A 168 -18.69 1.52 -21.47
CA LYS A 168 -20.16 1.60 -21.53
C LYS A 168 -20.76 0.19 -21.45
N GLY A 169 -21.76 0.00 -20.59
CA GLY A 169 -22.41 -1.29 -20.37
C GLY A 169 -21.63 -2.24 -19.46
N SER A 170 -20.59 -1.76 -18.78
CA SER A 170 -19.87 -2.54 -17.77
C SER A 170 -20.81 -2.95 -16.64
N SER A 171 -20.74 -4.23 -16.26
CA SER A 171 -21.34 -4.79 -15.04
C SER A 171 -20.33 -4.92 -13.89
N TRP A 172 -19.09 -4.48 -14.11
CA TRP A 172 -18.02 -4.55 -13.14
C TRP A 172 -18.08 -3.34 -12.19
N SER A 173 -17.96 -3.59 -10.89
CA SER A 173 -17.97 -2.57 -9.83
C SER A 173 -16.68 -2.59 -9.00
N GLY A 174 -15.57 -3.11 -9.54
CA GLY A 174 -14.34 -3.28 -8.76
C GLY A 174 -14.44 -4.38 -7.70
N ALA A 175 -13.44 -4.44 -6.82
CA ALA A 175 -13.40 -5.44 -5.76
C ALA A 175 -12.76 -4.90 -4.49
N LEU A 176 -13.31 -5.34 -3.35
CA LEU A 176 -12.66 -5.18 -2.06
C LEU A 176 -11.48 -6.16 -1.98
N ASN A 177 -10.38 -5.72 -1.39
CA ASN A 177 -9.22 -6.57 -1.14
C ASN A 177 -9.43 -7.51 0.04
N PHE A 178 -10.36 -7.17 0.93
CA PHE A 178 -10.65 -7.91 2.16
C PHE A 178 -12.15 -8.16 2.32
N LYS A 179 -12.49 -9.25 3.02
CA LYS A 179 -13.83 -9.42 3.58
C LYS A 179 -14.00 -8.52 4.82
N ASP A 180 -15.25 -8.16 5.14
CA ASP A 180 -15.57 -7.27 6.27
C ASP A 180 -14.97 -7.73 7.60
N ASP A 181 -15.09 -9.01 7.94
CA ASP A 181 -14.55 -9.54 9.20
C ASP A 181 -13.02 -9.67 9.17
N GLU A 182 -12.43 -9.89 8.00
CA GLU A 182 -10.98 -10.05 7.84
C GLU A 182 -10.26 -8.72 8.10
N ILE A 183 -10.70 -7.65 7.45
CA ILE A 183 -10.11 -6.32 7.64
C ILE A 183 -10.35 -5.81 9.05
N TYR A 184 -11.55 -6.00 9.60
CA TYR A 184 -11.87 -5.59 10.96
C TYR A 184 -11.00 -6.30 12.00
N ASN A 185 -10.91 -7.63 11.95
CA ASN A 185 -10.13 -8.40 12.92
C ASN A 185 -8.63 -8.08 12.84
N SER A 186 -8.11 -7.90 11.62
CA SER A 186 -6.73 -7.47 11.40
C SER A 186 -6.49 -6.08 12.01
N MET A 187 -7.32 -5.08 11.67
CA MET A 187 -7.21 -3.73 12.22
C MET A 187 -7.31 -3.73 13.74
N LYS A 188 -8.26 -4.47 14.30
CA LYS A 188 -8.46 -4.59 15.75
C LYS A 188 -7.20 -5.09 16.45
N SER A 189 -6.55 -6.10 15.89
CA SER A 189 -5.35 -6.68 16.48
C SER A 189 -4.22 -5.64 16.65
N TYR A 190 -4.06 -4.71 15.70
CA TYR A 190 -3.06 -3.65 15.80
C TYR A 190 -3.56 -2.43 16.58
N PHE A 191 -4.84 -2.11 16.44
CA PHE A 191 -5.48 -1.01 17.16
C PHE A 191 -5.43 -1.23 18.68
N ASP A 192 -5.73 -2.45 19.14
CA ASP A 192 -5.65 -2.85 20.56
C ASP A 192 -4.21 -2.75 21.12
N GLN A 193 -3.19 -2.89 20.27
CA GLN A 193 -1.79 -2.69 20.64
C GLN A 193 -1.39 -1.20 20.72
N GLY A 194 -2.27 -0.29 20.26
CA GLY A 194 -2.02 1.14 20.22
C GLY A 194 -1.49 1.66 18.89
N TRP A 195 -1.51 0.88 17.81
CA TRP A 195 -1.16 1.43 16.50
C TRP A 195 -2.26 2.37 15.98
N GLN A 196 -1.86 3.42 15.26
CA GLN A 196 -2.81 4.14 14.41
C GLN A 196 -3.15 3.26 13.20
N ILE A 197 -4.39 3.31 12.75
CA ILE A 197 -4.81 2.63 11.52
C ILE A 197 -5.00 3.70 10.44
N SER A 198 -4.44 3.42 9.26
CA SER A 198 -4.60 4.19 8.04
C SER A 198 -5.07 3.24 6.94
N THR A 199 -6.07 3.65 6.15
CA THR A 199 -6.69 2.77 5.15
C THR A 199 -6.91 3.54 3.87
N HIS A 200 -6.26 3.10 2.80
CA HIS A 200 -6.56 3.57 1.45
C HIS A 200 -7.91 2.98 1.03
N SER A 201 -8.87 3.85 0.70
CA SER A 201 -10.18 3.48 0.15
C SER A 201 -10.58 4.49 -0.92
N ASN A 202 -10.85 4.02 -2.13
CA ASN A 202 -11.26 4.89 -3.24
C ASN A 202 -12.75 4.75 -3.56
N GLY A 203 -13.22 3.52 -3.71
CA GLY A 203 -14.60 3.26 -4.08
C GLY A 203 -15.54 3.41 -2.90
N ASP A 204 -16.78 3.84 -3.16
CA ASP A 204 -17.78 4.13 -2.14
C ASP A 204 -18.17 2.90 -1.30
N LYS A 205 -18.09 1.68 -1.88
CA LYS A 205 -18.25 0.42 -1.14
C LYS A 205 -17.05 0.15 -0.21
N ALA A 206 -15.83 0.48 -0.62
CA ALA A 206 -14.62 0.34 0.20
C ALA A 206 -14.58 1.37 1.35
N ILE A 207 -15.03 2.59 1.07
CA ILE A 207 -15.21 3.64 2.09
C ILE A 207 -16.21 3.16 3.15
N ASP A 208 -17.35 2.61 2.74
CA ASP A 208 -18.34 2.04 3.68
C ASP A 208 -17.76 0.92 4.55
N GLN A 209 -17.01 -0.03 3.97
CA GLN A 209 -16.36 -1.10 4.73
C GLN A 209 -15.39 -0.53 5.77
N THR A 210 -14.59 0.46 5.38
CA THR A 210 -13.61 1.11 6.26
C THR A 210 -14.30 1.87 7.39
N LEU A 211 -15.33 2.67 7.09
CA LEU A 211 -16.09 3.41 8.10
C LEU A 211 -16.80 2.48 9.08
N LYS A 212 -17.38 1.36 8.61
CA LYS A 212 -17.96 0.33 9.49
C LYS A 212 -16.91 -0.26 10.43
N SER A 213 -15.73 -0.57 9.91
CA SER A 213 -14.63 -1.12 10.73
C SER A 213 -14.17 -0.10 11.77
N TYR A 214 -13.96 1.16 11.39
CA TYR A 214 -13.53 2.22 12.30
C TYR A 214 -14.59 2.51 13.37
N THR A 215 -15.87 2.53 12.99
CA THR A 215 -16.99 2.69 13.93
C THR A 215 -16.97 1.59 14.99
N LYS A 216 -16.80 0.32 14.59
CA LYS A 216 -16.70 -0.81 15.52
C LYS A 216 -15.47 -0.71 16.44
N LEU A 217 -14.32 -0.30 15.91
CA LEU A 217 -13.08 -0.12 16.69
C LEU A 217 -13.22 0.98 17.74
N LEU A 218 -13.89 2.09 17.38
CA LEU A 218 -14.03 3.26 18.24
C LEU A 218 -15.17 3.15 19.25
N ALA A 219 -16.22 2.36 18.98
CA ALA A 219 -17.40 2.25 19.84
C ALA A 219 -17.09 1.85 21.29
N ASN A 220 -16.02 1.09 21.52
CA ASN A 220 -15.59 0.63 22.84
C ASN A 220 -14.25 1.25 23.28
N ASN A 221 -13.78 2.31 22.62
CA ASN A 221 -12.50 2.94 22.95
C ASN A 221 -12.71 4.01 24.04
N PRO A 222 -12.12 3.86 25.25
CA PRO A 222 -12.23 4.86 26.31
C PRO A 222 -11.48 6.17 26.02
N LYS A 223 -10.72 6.26 24.91
CA LYS A 223 -9.96 7.46 24.50
C LYS A 223 -10.11 7.75 22.99
N PRO A 224 -11.30 8.15 22.52
CA PRO A 224 -11.58 8.37 21.10
C PRO A 224 -10.70 9.46 20.45
N GLN A 225 -10.27 10.46 21.22
CA GLN A 225 -9.39 11.55 20.79
C GLN A 225 -7.95 11.12 20.50
N ASP A 226 -7.49 9.97 21.00
CA ASP A 226 -6.07 9.61 20.94
C ASP A 226 -5.66 8.94 19.64
N ARG A 227 -6.58 8.29 18.90
CA ARG A 227 -6.18 7.37 17.81
C ARG A 227 -7.25 7.20 16.74
N SER A 228 -7.14 7.95 15.64
CA SER A 228 -7.45 7.54 14.26
C SER A 228 -6.99 8.65 13.31
N ARG A 229 -6.25 8.33 12.24
CA ARG A 229 -6.09 9.22 11.09
C ARG A 229 -6.58 8.48 9.85
N LEU A 230 -7.72 8.91 9.31
CA LEU A 230 -8.17 8.48 7.99
C LEU A 230 -7.30 9.20 6.95
N ASN A 231 -6.38 8.49 6.31
CA ASN A 231 -5.59 9.04 5.20
C ASN A 231 -6.01 8.36 3.89
N GLN A 232 -6.43 9.20 2.94
CA GLN A 232 -7.08 8.92 1.64
C GLN A 232 -8.57 8.53 1.72
N ILE A 233 -9.41 9.57 1.67
CA ILE A 233 -10.64 9.56 0.88
C ILE A 233 -10.21 10.12 -0.48
N SER A 234 -10.21 9.32 -1.55
CA SER A 234 -10.27 9.92 -2.88
C SER A 234 -11.75 10.08 -3.22
N SER A 235 -12.20 11.32 -3.21
CA SER A 235 -13.43 11.75 -3.90
C SER A 235 -13.10 11.99 -5.37
#